data_AF-A0A937TS90-F1
#
_entry.id   AF-A0A937TS90-F1
#
_cell.length_a   1.000
_cell.length_b   1.000
_cell.length_c   1.000
_cell.angle_alpha   90.00
_cell.angle_beta   90.00
_cell.angle_gamma   90.00
#
_symmetry.space_group_name_H-M   'P 1'
#
loop_
_entity.id
_entity.type
_entity.pdbx_description
1 polymer ?
#
loop_
_entity_poly.entity_id
_entity_poly.type
_entity_poly.pdbx_seq_one_letter_code
_entity_poly.pdbx_strand_id
1 'polypeptide(L)'
;IYGNNTRNCAINGRQVPGTSEISCTLISHFGDFNGPIALVDLAKGRFNPASAASITPEVKYNYDRGWPRRECFRDPVPVARDYFLVSHAPGDRFGLYVIDRYGNREILYLDPAIGSMCPELLRRVRRPPTLTAVQRPENNENLGQFLLADVYEGLGANVERGSVKYIRVCQEVKAELVRLPNGEYRNDHRPFMDYYATPVHKVRGPHGWPTYEAKASLGIAPVADDGSANFLAPAGKVLYFQALDGQFNEIQRMRSVLQLQPGEKRGCIGCHEDRTLAPGTSRRPLAMLREAQKLDPPPWGAVPFSYEKVVQPVFNAKCIRCHNARHKRKINLTGTLDTDRVPASYRTLIARGLVHYFNMAYGLPHTKAKPLTFGTVKSKLIAVLEAGHNKVKLTPGEMRRIKCWIDLNCPLWPDYIFRGDRPAQSQKLTRKP
;
A
#
# COMPACT_ATOMS: atom_id res chain seq x y z
N ILE A 1 13.11 -8.95 -2.55
CA ILE A 1 12.44 -8.11 -1.53
C ILE A 1 12.51 -8.85 -0.19
N TYR A 2 13.59 -8.61 0.54
CA TYR A 2 13.74 -8.95 1.96
C TYR A 2 13.18 -7.75 2.76
N GLY A 3 12.58 -7.99 3.92
CA GLY A 3 12.50 -6.91 4.91
C GLY A 3 11.24 -6.08 5.09
N ASN A 4 10.05 -6.53 4.69
CA ASN A 4 8.82 -5.86 5.17
C ASN A 4 8.66 -5.93 6.70
N ASN A 5 9.32 -6.84 7.40
CA ASN A 5 9.28 -6.99 8.86
C ASN A 5 10.68 -7.01 9.52
N THR A 6 11.73 -6.56 8.81
CA THR A 6 13.09 -6.60 9.36
C THR A 6 13.44 -5.23 9.93
N ARG A 7 14.20 -5.20 11.02
CA ARG A 7 14.68 -3.97 11.66
C ARG A 7 15.60 -3.13 10.76
N ASN A 8 15.99 -3.63 9.60
CA ASN A 8 16.95 -2.99 8.71
C ASN A 8 16.34 -2.82 7.31
N CYS A 9 16.45 -1.63 6.71
CA CYS A 9 16.31 -1.45 5.27
C CYS A 9 17.62 -1.88 4.60
N ALA A 10 17.53 -2.56 3.46
CA ALA A 10 18.69 -3.04 2.71
C ALA A 10 18.59 -2.62 1.25
N ILE A 11 19.69 -2.15 0.66
CA ILE A 11 19.78 -1.74 -0.74
C ILE A 11 21.03 -2.33 -1.39
N ASN A 12 21.11 -2.24 -2.72
CA ASN A 12 22.24 -2.68 -3.53
C ASN A 12 22.61 -4.16 -3.31
N GLY A 13 21.59 -4.99 -3.07
CA GLY A 13 21.73 -6.42 -2.84
C GLY A 13 22.30 -7.15 -4.05
N ARG A 14 23.42 -7.85 -3.88
CA ARG A 14 24.05 -8.71 -4.90
C ARG A 14 24.35 -10.09 -4.31
N GLN A 15 24.11 -11.15 -5.08
CA GLN A 15 24.42 -12.51 -4.64
C GLN A 15 25.94 -12.69 -4.45
N VAL A 16 26.32 -13.36 -3.36
CA VAL A 16 27.70 -13.75 -3.09
C VAL A 16 28.05 -15.01 -3.90
N PRO A 17 29.17 -15.03 -4.65
CA PRO A 17 29.58 -16.18 -5.45
C PRO A 17 29.69 -17.46 -4.62
N GLY A 18 29.08 -18.53 -5.12
CA GLY A 18 29.13 -19.86 -4.50
C GLY A 18 28.26 -20.02 -3.25
N THR A 19 27.42 -19.05 -2.89
CA THR A 19 26.55 -19.13 -1.72
C THR A 19 25.10 -18.70 -2.00
N SER A 20 24.22 -18.92 -1.02
CA SER A 20 22.84 -18.39 -0.96
C SER A 20 22.75 -17.00 -0.33
N GLU A 21 23.89 -16.40 0.01
CA GLU A 21 23.94 -15.10 0.70
C GLU A 21 23.80 -13.95 -0.30
N ILE A 22 23.20 -12.86 0.16
CA ILE A 22 23.16 -11.57 -0.56
C ILE A 22 23.97 -10.56 0.24
N SER A 23 24.97 -9.94 -0.39
CA SER A 23 25.66 -8.77 0.16
C SER A 23 24.86 -7.52 -0.14
N CYS A 24 24.66 -6.65 0.86
CA CYS A 24 23.90 -5.42 0.73
C CYS A 24 24.41 -4.34 1.70
N THR A 25 24.01 -3.09 1.47
CA THR A 25 24.18 -2.01 2.45
C THR A 25 22.93 -1.91 3.32
N LEU A 26 23.09 -1.89 4.64
CA LEU A 26 21.98 -1.58 5.55
C LEU A 26 21.84 -0.07 5.65
N ILE A 27 20.63 0.46 5.38
CA ILE A 27 20.37 1.90 5.28
C ILE A 27 19.26 2.37 6.22
N SER A 28 19.28 3.66 6.56
CA SER A 28 18.17 4.29 7.28
C SER A 28 16.95 4.45 6.38
N HIS A 29 15.74 4.31 6.94
CA HIS A 29 14.49 4.51 6.22
C HIS A 29 14.32 5.96 5.71
N PHE A 30 14.87 6.93 6.43
CA PHE A 30 14.81 8.37 6.11
C PHE A 30 16.20 8.99 5.91
N GLY A 31 17.12 8.27 5.26
CA GLY A 31 18.50 8.76 5.06
C GLY A 31 19.10 8.41 3.70
N ASP A 32 20.37 8.77 3.55
CA ASP A 32 21.18 8.40 2.38
C ASP A 32 21.52 6.90 2.41
N PHE A 33 22.06 6.39 1.31
CA PHE A 33 22.40 4.97 1.12
C PHE A 33 23.72 4.56 1.80
N ASN A 34 24.02 5.17 2.94
CA ASN A 34 25.25 4.96 3.70
C ASN A 34 24.96 4.10 4.94
N GLY A 35 25.81 3.12 5.20
CA GLY A 35 25.71 2.29 6.40
C GLY A 35 26.68 1.11 6.39
N PRO A 36 26.48 0.11 7.25
CA PRO A 36 27.31 -1.08 7.24
C PRO A 36 27.00 -1.97 6.04
N ILE A 37 28.02 -2.72 5.59
CA ILE A 37 27.84 -3.84 4.66
C ILE A 37 27.41 -5.07 5.45
N ALA A 38 26.39 -5.76 4.96
CA ALA A 38 25.85 -6.96 5.58
C ALA A 38 25.64 -8.07 4.57
N LEU A 39 25.67 -9.29 5.07
CA LEU A 39 25.33 -10.51 4.35
C LEU A 39 23.97 -11.01 4.85
N VAL A 40 23.07 -11.28 3.91
CA VAL A 40 21.71 -11.79 4.16
C VAL A 40 21.63 -13.22 3.67
N ASP A 41 21.49 -14.16 4.60
CA ASP A 41 21.29 -15.58 4.31
C ASP A 41 19.81 -15.87 4.04
N LEU A 42 19.47 -16.15 2.80
CA LEU A 42 18.09 -16.42 2.40
C LEU A 42 17.53 -17.74 2.97
N ALA A 43 18.38 -18.69 3.36
CA ALA A 43 17.95 -19.98 3.90
C ALA A 43 17.32 -19.85 5.30
N LYS A 44 17.68 -18.81 6.07
CA LYS A 44 17.11 -18.53 7.40
C LYS A 44 15.73 -17.87 7.35
N GLY A 45 15.20 -17.60 6.16
CA GLY A 45 13.88 -17.03 5.93
C GLY A 45 13.88 -15.51 5.77
N ARG A 46 13.05 -15.02 4.85
CA ARG A 46 13.03 -13.60 4.39
C ARG A 46 12.49 -12.57 5.41
N PHE A 47 11.93 -13.05 6.52
CA PHE A 47 11.39 -12.24 7.61
C PHE A 47 12.12 -12.46 8.94
N ASN A 48 13.20 -13.25 8.93
CA ASN A 48 13.98 -13.55 10.11
C ASN A 48 15.09 -12.48 10.25
N PRO A 49 15.03 -11.56 11.23
CA PRO A 49 16.05 -10.53 11.37
C PRO A 49 17.45 -11.09 11.62
N ALA A 50 17.57 -12.31 12.18
CA ALA A 50 18.85 -13.00 12.37
C ALA A 50 19.44 -13.56 11.06
N SER A 51 18.75 -13.39 9.92
CA SER A 51 19.29 -13.77 8.63
C SER A 51 20.28 -12.74 8.08
N ALA A 52 20.33 -11.52 8.62
CA ALA A 52 21.25 -10.48 8.21
C ALA A 52 22.36 -10.29 9.25
N ALA A 53 23.62 -10.34 8.83
CA ALA A 53 24.79 -10.11 9.67
C ALA A 53 25.69 -9.04 9.04
N SER A 54 26.05 -8.02 9.81
CA SER A 54 27.02 -7.00 9.37
C SER A 54 28.43 -7.60 9.30
N ILE A 55 29.15 -7.34 8.22
CA ILE A 55 30.59 -7.63 8.09
C ILE A 55 31.45 -6.39 8.32
N THR A 56 30.82 -5.23 8.54
CA THR A 56 31.45 -3.98 9.01
C THR A 56 30.72 -3.48 10.26
N PRO A 57 30.76 -4.24 11.38
CA PRO A 57 29.95 -3.97 12.57
C PRO A 57 30.31 -2.66 13.29
N GLU A 58 31.47 -2.07 13.00
CA GLU A 58 31.91 -0.78 13.52
C GLU A 58 31.02 0.38 13.07
N VAL A 59 30.30 0.23 11.94
CA VAL A 59 29.40 1.27 11.44
C VAL A 59 28.04 1.11 12.09
N LYS A 60 27.71 2.07 12.97
CA LYS A 60 26.42 2.09 13.66
C LYS A 60 25.27 2.26 12.67
N TYR A 61 24.32 1.33 12.75
CA TYR A 61 23.08 1.38 12.00
C TYR A 61 21.96 2.10 12.77
N ASN A 62 21.22 3.01 12.10
CA ASN A 62 20.03 3.67 12.65
C ASN A 62 18.82 3.49 11.70
N TYR A 63 17.80 2.74 12.15
CA TYR A 63 16.64 2.43 11.31
C TYR A 63 15.83 3.67 10.90
N ASP A 64 15.36 4.48 11.85
CA ASP A 64 14.38 5.54 11.56
C ASP A 64 14.97 6.94 11.38
N ARG A 65 16.13 7.27 11.97
CA ARG A 65 16.65 8.65 11.95
C ARG A 65 18.17 8.69 11.95
N GLY A 66 18.71 9.29 10.89
CA GLY A 66 20.13 9.57 10.73
C GLY A 66 20.85 8.51 9.90
N TRP A 67 21.73 8.97 9.03
CA TRP A 67 22.65 8.14 8.26
C TRP A 67 24.08 8.60 8.55
N PRO A 68 25.05 7.68 8.59
CA PRO A 68 26.44 8.07 8.74
C PRO A 68 26.92 8.80 7.47
N ARG A 69 27.58 9.94 7.65
CA ARG A 69 28.26 10.68 6.56
C ARG A 69 29.75 10.34 6.48
N ARG A 70 30.29 9.82 7.59
CA ARG A 70 31.70 9.45 7.77
C ARG A 70 31.78 8.06 8.33
N GLU A 71 32.94 7.43 8.15
CA GLU A 71 33.23 6.07 8.57
C GLU A 71 32.13 5.10 8.13
N CYS A 72 31.72 5.20 6.86
CA CYS A 72 30.56 4.48 6.34
C CYS A 72 30.86 3.76 5.03
N PHE A 73 29.99 2.82 4.67
CA PHE A 73 30.12 2.01 3.45
C PHE A 73 28.87 2.09 2.59
N ARG A 74 29.01 1.73 1.31
CA ARG A 74 27.92 1.54 0.35
C ARG A 74 28.37 0.70 -0.85
N ASP A 75 27.40 0.35 -1.69
CA ASP A 75 27.58 -0.24 -3.02
C ASP A 75 28.42 -1.54 -3.09
N PRO A 76 28.15 -2.58 -2.27
CA PRO A 76 28.98 -3.78 -2.26
C PRO A 76 28.89 -4.55 -3.58
N VAL A 77 30.05 -5.00 -4.09
CA VAL A 77 30.19 -5.91 -5.22
C VAL A 77 30.95 -7.15 -4.75
N PRO A 78 30.27 -8.28 -4.50
CA PRO A 78 30.95 -9.54 -4.20
C PRO A 78 31.86 -9.97 -5.36
N VAL A 79 33.15 -10.15 -5.11
CA VAL A 79 34.16 -10.62 -6.07
C VAL A 79 34.35 -12.13 -5.94
N ALA A 80 34.45 -12.59 -4.69
CA ALA A 80 34.53 -13.98 -4.29
C ALA A 80 33.64 -14.20 -3.05
N ARG A 81 33.64 -15.42 -2.50
CA ARG A 81 32.87 -15.75 -1.29
C ARG A 81 33.17 -14.78 -0.14
N ASP A 82 34.46 -14.47 0.05
CA ASP A 82 34.93 -13.75 1.22
C ASP A 82 35.47 -12.35 0.91
N TYR A 83 35.40 -11.88 -0.35
CA TYR A 83 35.95 -10.59 -0.80
C TYR A 83 34.92 -9.73 -1.55
N PHE A 84 34.87 -8.45 -1.21
CA PHE A 84 33.88 -7.49 -1.70
C PHE A 84 34.54 -6.17 -2.09
N LEU A 85 34.23 -5.64 -3.27
CA LEU A 85 34.47 -4.22 -3.55
C LEU A 85 33.39 -3.39 -2.89
N VAL A 86 33.77 -2.24 -2.33
CA VAL A 86 32.85 -1.31 -1.68
C VAL A 86 33.27 0.13 -1.95
N SER A 87 32.33 1.06 -1.84
CA SER A 87 32.66 2.46 -1.62
C SER A 87 32.74 2.68 -0.10
N HIS A 88 33.88 3.14 0.41
CA HIS A 88 34.06 3.45 1.83
C HIS A 88 34.50 4.90 2.01
N ALA A 89 33.85 5.61 2.91
CA ALA A 89 34.24 6.95 3.32
C ALA A 89 34.85 6.90 4.72
N PRO A 90 36.19 6.84 4.88
CA PRO A 90 36.82 6.91 6.21
C PRO A 90 36.66 8.30 6.83
N GLY A 91 36.55 9.35 6.01
CA GLY A 91 36.17 10.70 6.40
C GLY A 91 34.87 11.12 5.71
N ASP A 92 34.82 12.32 5.12
CA ASP A 92 33.63 12.82 4.39
C ASP A 92 33.70 12.57 2.87
N ARG A 93 34.57 11.65 2.44
CA ARG A 93 34.86 11.38 1.03
C ARG A 93 34.99 9.89 0.78
N PHE A 94 34.27 9.39 -0.23
CA PHE A 94 34.31 8.00 -0.63
C PHE A 94 35.53 7.67 -1.49
N GLY A 95 36.15 6.53 -1.21
CA GLY A 95 37.10 5.84 -2.08
C GLY A 95 36.63 4.41 -2.36
N LEU A 96 37.31 3.75 -3.29
CA LEU A 96 37.10 2.35 -3.63
C LEU A 96 38.02 1.46 -2.77
N TYR A 97 37.44 0.45 -2.15
CA TYR A 97 38.13 -0.47 -1.26
C TYR A 97 37.78 -1.91 -1.61
N VAL A 98 38.69 -2.84 -1.28
CA VAL A 98 38.36 -4.25 -1.07
C VAL A 98 38.20 -4.45 0.43
N ILE A 99 37.12 -5.10 0.85
CA ILE A 99 36.96 -5.61 2.20
C ILE A 99 36.78 -7.13 2.17
N ASP A 100 37.04 -7.78 3.29
CA ASP A 100 36.67 -9.17 3.51
C ASP A 100 35.62 -9.34 4.61
N ARG A 101 35.17 -10.58 4.83
CA ARG A 101 34.19 -10.90 5.89
C ARG A 101 34.74 -10.80 7.30
N TYR A 102 36.06 -10.68 7.45
CA TYR A 102 36.79 -10.77 8.72
C TYR A 102 37.17 -9.40 9.28
N GLY A 103 36.88 -8.33 8.53
CA GLY A 103 37.12 -6.94 8.93
C GLY A 103 38.37 -6.32 8.33
N ASN A 104 39.08 -7.03 7.43
CA ASN A 104 40.22 -6.44 6.73
C ASN A 104 39.73 -5.51 5.60
N ARG A 105 40.53 -4.48 5.32
CA ARG A 105 40.27 -3.49 4.28
C ARG A 105 41.56 -3.09 3.59
N GLU A 106 41.50 -2.99 2.27
CA GLU A 106 42.56 -2.48 1.42
C GLU A 106 42.01 -1.37 0.54
N ILE A 107 42.74 -0.25 0.46
CA ILE A 107 42.36 0.86 -0.40
C ILE A 107 42.80 0.55 -1.84
N LEU A 108 41.88 0.66 -2.79
CA LEU A 108 42.21 0.52 -4.21
C LEU A 108 42.44 1.87 -4.87
N TYR A 109 41.56 2.83 -4.56
CA TYR A 109 41.59 4.14 -5.19
C TYR A 109 40.87 5.18 -4.33
N LEU A 110 41.49 6.33 -4.17
CA LEU A 110 40.88 7.49 -3.53
C LEU A 110 41.31 8.74 -4.29
N ASP A 111 40.35 9.41 -4.91
CA ASP A 111 40.60 10.68 -5.58
C ASP A 111 40.56 11.82 -4.55
N PRO A 112 41.54 12.74 -4.53
CA PRO A 112 41.54 13.85 -3.57
C PRO A 112 40.51 14.95 -3.89
N ALA A 113 40.05 15.05 -5.14
CA ALA A 113 39.15 16.10 -5.64
C ALA A 113 37.68 15.65 -5.65
N ILE A 114 37.38 14.39 -5.98
CA ILE A 114 36.00 13.85 -6.02
C ILE A 114 35.77 12.65 -5.11
N GLY A 115 34.51 12.23 -4.92
CA GLY A 115 34.17 10.96 -4.26
C GLY A 115 34.12 9.83 -5.29
N SER A 116 34.82 8.73 -5.04
CA SER A 116 34.82 7.53 -5.88
C SER A 116 33.86 6.48 -5.31
N MET A 117 32.78 6.19 -6.03
CA MET A 117 31.68 5.32 -5.58
C MET A 117 31.24 4.35 -6.68
N CYS A 118 30.33 3.44 -6.34
CA CYS A 118 29.73 2.46 -7.26
C CYS A 118 30.78 1.62 -8.01
N PRO A 119 31.67 0.90 -7.31
CA PRO A 119 32.61 0.02 -7.99
C PRO A 119 31.86 -1.00 -8.84
N GLU A 120 32.46 -1.37 -9.97
CA GLU A 120 31.95 -2.42 -10.84
C GLU A 120 33.12 -3.19 -11.46
N LEU A 121 32.98 -4.51 -11.52
CA LEU A 121 33.99 -5.38 -12.12
C LEU A 121 33.74 -5.48 -13.62
N LEU A 122 34.73 -5.05 -14.41
CA LEU A 122 34.78 -5.39 -15.82
C LEU A 122 35.14 -6.87 -15.96
N ARG A 123 34.14 -7.71 -16.23
CA ARG A 123 34.33 -9.15 -16.48
C ARG A 123 33.33 -9.67 -17.49
N ARG A 124 33.66 -10.80 -18.11
CA ARG A 124 32.69 -11.54 -18.92
C ARG A 124 31.55 -12.03 -18.02
N VAL A 125 30.31 -11.69 -18.38
CA VAL A 125 29.10 -12.18 -17.70
C VAL A 125 28.26 -13.01 -18.66
N ARG A 126 27.59 -14.05 -18.14
CA ARG A 126 26.61 -14.81 -18.92
C ARG A 126 25.43 -13.89 -19.25
N ARG A 127 25.09 -13.76 -20.52
CA ARG A 127 23.89 -13.01 -20.94
C ARG A 127 22.66 -13.58 -20.23
N PRO A 128 21.87 -12.76 -19.51
CA PRO A 128 20.63 -13.22 -18.90
C PRO A 128 19.68 -13.82 -19.95
N PRO A 129 18.88 -14.84 -19.60
CA PRO A 129 17.89 -15.38 -20.53
C PRO A 129 16.89 -14.29 -20.91
N THR A 130 16.51 -14.23 -22.18
CA THR A 130 15.43 -13.36 -22.65
C THR A 130 14.09 -14.04 -22.38
N LEU A 131 13.25 -13.40 -21.59
CA LEU A 131 11.88 -13.85 -21.35
C LEU A 131 10.97 -13.32 -22.47
N THR A 132 10.03 -14.14 -22.94
CA THR A 132 9.02 -13.71 -23.92
C THR A 132 8.12 -12.65 -23.31
N ALA A 133 7.87 -11.56 -24.04
CA ALA A 133 6.94 -10.52 -23.62
C ALA A 133 5.49 -11.03 -23.62
N VAL A 134 4.68 -10.51 -22.70
CA VAL A 134 3.22 -10.70 -22.74
C VAL A 134 2.70 -10.05 -24.03
N GLN A 135 1.97 -10.82 -24.84
CA GLN A 135 1.33 -10.27 -26.03
C GLN A 135 0.22 -9.31 -25.63
N ARG A 136 0.29 -8.09 -26.15
CA ARG A 136 -0.76 -7.10 -25.96
C ARG A 136 -2.00 -7.52 -26.78
N PRO A 137 -3.22 -7.47 -26.21
CA PRO A 137 -4.43 -7.79 -26.95
C PRO A 137 -4.62 -6.83 -28.13
N GLU A 138 -5.07 -7.33 -29.27
CA GLU A 138 -5.35 -6.52 -30.49
C GLU A 138 -6.52 -5.55 -30.29
N ASN A 139 -7.45 -5.87 -29.38
CA ASN A 139 -8.66 -5.10 -29.14
C ASN A 139 -8.43 -3.75 -28.42
N ASN A 140 -7.17 -3.38 -28.14
CA ASN A 140 -6.77 -2.17 -27.40
C ASN A 140 -7.45 -2.00 -26.02
N GLU A 141 -8.12 -3.03 -25.49
CA GLU A 141 -8.68 -2.97 -24.15
C GLU A 141 -7.53 -2.96 -23.14
N ASN A 142 -7.48 -1.91 -22.32
CA ASN A 142 -6.45 -1.75 -21.29
C ASN A 142 -6.79 -2.59 -20.04
N LEU A 143 -7.02 -3.89 -20.23
CA LEU A 143 -7.42 -4.86 -19.22
C LEU A 143 -6.40 -5.99 -19.13
N GLY A 144 -6.29 -6.59 -17.95
CA GLY A 144 -5.70 -7.92 -17.76
C GLY A 144 -6.62 -8.79 -16.91
N GLN A 145 -6.19 -10.01 -16.61
CA GLN A 145 -7.01 -11.03 -15.95
C GLN A 145 -6.37 -11.48 -14.65
N PHE A 146 -7.18 -11.59 -13.59
CA PHE A 146 -6.81 -12.21 -12.33
C PHE A 146 -7.53 -13.54 -12.12
N LEU A 147 -6.78 -14.50 -11.58
CA LEU A 147 -7.31 -15.76 -11.09
C LEU A 147 -6.93 -15.94 -9.61
N LEU A 148 -7.93 -16.12 -8.76
CA LEU A 148 -7.79 -16.55 -7.37
C LEU A 148 -8.26 -17.99 -7.28
N ALA A 149 -7.37 -18.90 -6.86
CA ALA A 149 -7.70 -20.33 -6.80
C ALA A 149 -8.66 -20.65 -5.65
N ASP A 150 -8.37 -20.15 -4.44
CA ASP A 150 -9.25 -20.31 -3.27
C ASP A 150 -9.00 -19.18 -2.27
N VAL A 151 -9.98 -18.28 -2.11
CA VAL A 151 -9.89 -17.15 -1.18
C VAL A 151 -9.63 -17.56 0.27
N TYR A 152 -9.96 -18.79 0.68
CA TYR A 152 -9.80 -19.26 2.05
C TYR A 152 -8.38 -19.68 2.39
N GLU A 153 -7.55 -19.94 1.39
CA GLU A 153 -6.14 -20.20 1.59
C GLU A 153 -5.46 -18.93 2.13
N GLY A 154 -5.03 -18.99 3.40
CA GLY A 154 -4.42 -17.86 4.10
C GLY A 154 -5.36 -16.97 4.94
N LEU A 155 -6.69 -17.12 4.87
CA LEU A 155 -7.60 -16.37 5.77
C LEU A 155 -7.63 -16.96 7.19
N GLY A 156 -7.32 -18.25 7.33
CA GLY A 156 -7.31 -18.95 8.62
C GLY A 156 -8.71 -19.30 9.12
N ALA A 157 -8.76 -20.07 10.22
CA ALA A 157 -9.98 -20.73 10.71
C ALA A 157 -11.09 -19.78 11.21
N ASN A 158 -10.78 -18.50 11.45
CA ASN A 158 -11.76 -17.52 11.95
C ASN A 158 -12.69 -16.98 10.85
N VAL A 159 -12.48 -17.36 9.60
CA VAL A 159 -13.35 -16.99 8.48
C VAL A 159 -14.05 -18.24 7.99
N GLU A 160 -15.37 -18.28 8.16
CA GLU A 160 -16.20 -19.41 7.73
C GLU A 160 -16.13 -19.59 6.21
N ARG A 161 -15.94 -20.83 5.75
CA ARG A 161 -15.95 -21.14 4.31
C ARG A 161 -17.32 -20.85 3.72
N GLY A 162 -17.36 -20.24 2.54
CA GLY A 162 -18.58 -19.74 1.90
C GLY A 162 -19.03 -18.34 2.36
N SER A 163 -18.48 -17.76 3.43
CA SER A 163 -18.82 -16.39 3.87
C SER A 163 -18.37 -15.27 2.91
N VAL A 164 -17.29 -15.47 2.15
CA VAL A 164 -16.77 -14.53 1.18
C VAL A 164 -17.59 -14.67 -0.10
N LYS A 165 -18.25 -13.59 -0.51
CA LYS A 165 -19.11 -13.56 -1.70
C LYS A 165 -18.52 -12.73 -2.83
N TYR A 166 -17.65 -11.77 -2.53
CA TYR A 166 -17.09 -10.88 -3.54
C TYR A 166 -15.63 -10.53 -3.27
N ILE A 167 -14.88 -10.31 -4.34
CA ILE A 167 -13.63 -9.56 -4.33
C ILE A 167 -13.91 -8.14 -4.82
N ARG A 168 -13.68 -7.13 -3.98
CA ARG A 168 -13.67 -5.73 -4.43
C ARG A 168 -12.31 -5.40 -5.00
N VAL A 169 -12.29 -4.91 -6.22
CA VAL A 169 -11.09 -4.35 -6.84
C VAL A 169 -11.04 -2.86 -6.52
N CYS A 170 -10.02 -2.48 -5.76
CA CYS A 170 -9.78 -1.11 -5.38
C CYS A 170 -8.54 -0.56 -6.08
N GLN A 171 -8.49 0.76 -6.21
CA GLN A 171 -7.34 1.48 -6.73
C GLN A 171 -6.79 2.44 -5.69
N GLU A 172 -5.48 2.52 -5.57
CA GLU A 172 -4.78 3.70 -5.05
C GLU A 172 -4.56 4.67 -6.21
N VAL A 173 -5.15 5.85 -6.10
CA VAL A 173 -5.14 6.83 -7.19
C VAL A 173 -3.76 7.47 -7.23
N LYS A 174 -3.17 7.58 -8.43
CA LYS A 174 -1.86 8.23 -8.56
C LYS A 174 -1.99 9.74 -8.34
N ALA A 175 -1.00 10.32 -7.68
CA ALA A 175 -0.76 11.76 -7.73
C ALA A 175 -0.11 12.09 -9.08
N GLU A 176 -0.70 13.02 -9.83
CA GLU A 176 -0.11 13.49 -11.09
C GLU A 176 0.95 14.54 -10.80
N LEU A 177 2.04 14.51 -11.58
CA LEU A 177 3.04 15.56 -11.55
C LEU A 177 2.43 16.85 -12.11
N VAL A 178 2.70 17.98 -11.44
CA VAL A 178 2.23 19.29 -11.91
C VAL A 178 3.20 19.80 -12.96
N ARG A 179 2.73 19.87 -14.20
CA ARG A 179 3.47 20.48 -15.31
C ARG A 179 3.34 22.00 -15.24
N LEU A 180 4.47 22.69 -15.31
CA LEU A 180 4.58 24.15 -15.30
C LEU A 180 4.44 24.72 -16.73
N PRO A 181 4.15 26.02 -16.89
CA PRO A 181 4.01 26.65 -18.22
C PRO A 181 5.24 26.51 -19.12
N ASN A 182 6.45 26.42 -18.53
CA ASN A 182 7.71 26.21 -19.26
C ASN A 182 7.92 24.76 -19.73
N GLY A 183 6.96 23.86 -19.48
CA GLY A 183 7.01 22.46 -19.88
C GLY A 183 7.67 21.53 -18.86
N GLU A 184 8.36 22.06 -17.85
CA GLU A 184 8.97 21.29 -16.76
C GLU A 184 7.92 20.79 -15.77
N TYR A 185 8.31 19.84 -14.91
CA TYR A 185 7.49 19.43 -13.79
C TYR A 185 7.95 20.14 -12.51
N ARG A 186 7.00 20.45 -11.64
CA ARG A 186 7.29 21.05 -10.35
C ARG A 186 8.19 20.10 -9.53
N ASN A 187 9.36 20.58 -9.15
CA ASN A 187 10.37 19.81 -8.42
C ASN A 187 9.98 19.49 -6.97
N ASP A 188 9.21 20.37 -6.31
CA ASP A 188 8.81 20.17 -4.90
C ASP A 188 7.42 20.70 -4.59
N HIS A 189 6.80 20.17 -3.54
CA HIS A 189 5.49 20.56 -3.05
C HIS A 189 5.61 21.36 -1.76
N ARG A 190 4.63 22.24 -1.52
CA ARG A 190 4.32 22.80 -0.18
C ARG A 190 4.14 21.66 0.84
N PRO A 191 4.16 21.92 2.17
CA PRO A 191 4.30 20.87 3.20
C PRO A 191 3.56 19.57 2.89
N PHE A 192 4.33 18.48 2.80
CA PHE A 192 3.89 17.18 2.28
C PHE A 192 2.54 16.69 2.82
N MET A 193 2.23 16.95 4.09
CA MET A 193 0.99 16.50 4.72
C MET A 193 -0.27 17.27 4.29
N ASP A 194 -0.14 18.46 3.72
CA ASP A 194 -1.25 19.25 3.14
C ASP A 194 -1.54 18.84 1.69
N TYR A 195 -0.67 18.04 1.07
CA TYR A 195 -0.86 17.49 -0.27
C TYR A 195 -1.60 16.14 -0.26
N TYR A 196 -1.66 15.47 0.90
CA TYR A 196 -2.42 14.24 1.06
C TYR A 196 -3.91 14.41 0.71
N ALA A 197 -4.49 13.35 0.15
CA ALA A 197 -5.91 13.27 -0.16
C ALA A 197 -6.80 13.25 1.10
N THR A 198 -6.19 13.07 2.28
CA THR A 198 -6.84 13.21 3.57
C THR A 198 -5.88 13.93 4.53
N PRO A 199 -6.33 14.96 5.26
CA PRO A 199 -5.46 15.76 6.11
C PRO A 199 -5.25 15.08 7.48
N VAL A 200 -4.52 13.97 7.50
CA VAL A 200 -4.29 13.12 8.70
C VAL A 200 -3.66 13.87 9.87
N HIS A 201 -2.94 14.96 9.60
CA HIS A 201 -2.37 15.84 10.64
C HIS A 201 -3.40 16.78 11.29
N LYS A 202 -4.51 17.08 10.61
CA LYS A 202 -5.63 17.91 11.12
C LYS A 202 -6.74 17.09 11.74
N VAL A 203 -6.99 15.89 11.21
CA VAL A 203 -8.09 15.02 11.65
C VAL A 203 -7.58 13.61 11.89
N ARG A 204 -7.54 13.24 13.16
CA ARG A 204 -7.23 11.89 13.64
C ARG A 204 -8.14 11.54 14.80
N GLY A 205 -8.27 10.25 15.09
CA GLY A 205 -9.12 9.73 16.15
C GLY A 205 -8.40 8.72 17.04
N PRO A 206 -9.15 8.03 17.93
CA PRO A 206 -8.60 6.98 18.78
C PRO A 206 -8.04 5.79 17.98
N HIS A 207 -8.39 5.65 16.70
CA HIS A 207 -7.89 4.61 15.79
C HIS A 207 -6.69 5.08 14.94
N GLY A 208 -6.11 6.25 15.25
CA GLY A 208 -4.90 6.76 14.60
C GLY A 208 -5.18 7.53 13.32
N TRP A 209 -4.35 7.31 12.28
CA TRP A 209 -4.46 8.01 11.00
C TRP A 209 -5.32 7.21 10.02
N PRO A 210 -6.33 7.82 9.39
CA PRO A 210 -7.00 7.22 8.22
C PRO A 210 -6.03 7.18 7.03
N THR A 211 -6.49 6.73 5.85
CA THR A 211 -5.67 6.81 4.63
C THR A 211 -5.25 8.24 4.33
N TYR A 212 -3.97 8.45 3.97
CA TYR A 212 -3.46 9.68 3.38
C TYR A 212 -3.54 9.69 1.83
N GLU A 213 -3.91 8.55 1.22
CA GLU A 213 -4.05 8.36 -0.23
C GLU A 213 -5.49 8.53 -0.71
N ALA A 214 -5.63 9.02 -1.94
CA ALA A 214 -6.88 8.95 -2.68
C ALA A 214 -7.11 7.51 -3.14
N LYS A 215 -8.34 7.03 -3.02
CA LYS A 215 -8.68 5.63 -3.33
C LYS A 215 -9.95 5.56 -4.17
N ALA A 216 -10.13 4.48 -4.90
CA ALA A 216 -11.36 4.19 -5.66
C ALA A 216 -11.79 2.74 -5.47
N SER A 217 -13.10 2.48 -5.58
CA SER A 217 -13.65 1.14 -5.77
C SER A 217 -13.97 1.00 -7.25
N LEU A 218 -13.26 0.14 -7.98
CA LEU A 218 -13.44 -0.03 -9.41
C LEU A 218 -14.58 -1.01 -9.75
N GLY A 219 -14.94 -1.87 -8.79
CA GLY A 219 -16.07 -2.76 -8.87
C GLY A 219 -15.85 -4.01 -8.03
N ILE A 220 -16.79 -4.95 -8.13
CA ILE A 220 -16.73 -6.23 -7.46
C ILE A 220 -16.77 -7.37 -8.47
N ALA A 221 -16.07 -8.46 -8.16
CA ALA A 221 -16.19 -9.75 -8.85
C ALA A 221 -16.75 -10.77 -7.85
N PRO A 222 -17.73 -11.61 -8.23
CA PRO A 222 -18.24 -12.65 -7.34
C PRO A 222 -17.21 -13.75 -7.14
N VAL A 223 -17.28 -14.39 -5.98
CA VAL A 223 -16.51 -15.58 -5.61
C VAL A 223 -17.41 -16.81 -5.80
N ALA A 224 -16.90 -17.84 -6.46
CA ALA A 224 -17.60 -19.11 -6.66
C ALA A 224 -17.68 -19.92 -5.36
N ASP A 225 -18.56 -20.93 -5.31
CA ASP A 225 -18.83 -21.71 -4.10
C ASP A 225 -17.58 -22.46 -3.57
N ASP A 226 -16.64 -22.79 -4.45
CA ASP A 226 -15.36 -23.39 -4.07
C ASP A 226 -14.34 -22.39 -3.52
N GLY A 227 -14.65 -21.09 -3.49
CA GLY A 227 -13.77 -20.02 -3.02
C GLY A 227 -12.96 -19.34 -4.14
N SER A 228 -13.10 -19.80 -5.38
CA SER A 228 -12.33 -19.27 -6.52
C SER A 228 -12.95 -18.02 -7.14
N ALA A 229 -12.13 -17.19 -7.79
CA ALA A 229 -12.60 -16.03 -8.56
C ALA A 229 -11.75 -15.81 -9.81
N ASN A 230 -12.40 -15.41 -10.92
CA ASN A 230 -11.75 -15.18 -12.21
C ASN A 230 -12.35 -13.93 -12.85
N PHE A 231 -11.57 -12.85 -12.95
CA PHE A 231 -12.09 -11.54 -13.33
C PHE A 231 -11.10 -10.68 -14.11
N LEU A 232 -11.64 -9.78 -14.92
CA LEU A 232 -10.88 -8.75 -15.62
C LEU A 232 -10.69 -7.54 -14.73
N ALA A 233 -9.53 -6.90 -14.82
CA ALA A 233 -9.20 -5.68 -14.10
C ALA A 233 -8.39 -4.72 -14.98
N PRO A 234 -8.47 -3.40 -14.74
CA PRO A 234 -7.74 -2.44 -15.55
C PRO A 234 -6.23 -2.52 -15.37
N ALA A 235 -5.53 -2.58 -16.50
CA ALA A 235 -4.08 -2.56 -16.59
C ALA A 235 -3.51 -1.16 -16.35
N GLY A 236 -2.22 -1.09 -15.95
CA GLY A 236 -1.52 0.17 -15.68
C GLY A 236 -2.03 0.94 -14.46
N LYS A 237 -2.80 0.28 -13.57
CA LYS A 237 -3.32 0.87 -12.34
C LYS A 237 -2.71 0.21 -11.10
N VAL A 238 -2.56 0.99 -10.03
CA VAL A 238 -2.17 0.52 -8.70
C VAL A 238 -3.39 -0.09 -8.01
N LEU A 239 -3.51 -1.41 -8.05
CA LEU A 239 -4.67 -2.15 -7.57
C LEU A 239 -4.40 -2.84 -6.24
N TYR A 240 -5.45 -3.01 -5.43
CA TYR A 240 -5.47 -3.89 -4.27
C TYR A 240 -6.87 -4.49 -4.10
N PHE A 241 -6.99 -5.54 -3.28
CA PHE A 241 -8.23 -6.32 -3.16
C PHE A 241 -8.79 -6.33 -1.73
N GLN A 242 -10.12 -6.50 -1.66
CA GLN A 242 -10.84 -6.76 -0.42
C GLN A 242 -11.72 -7.99 -0.60
N ALA A 243 -11.61 -8.97 0.29
CA ALA A 243 -12.58 -10.04 0.41
C ALA A 243 -13.81 -9.51 1.17
N LEU A 244 -15.00 -9.63 0.58
CA LEU A 244 -16.24 -9.13 1.15
C LEU A 244 -17.23 -10.26 1.44
N ASP A 245 -18.02 -10.10 2.49
CA ASP A 245 -19.17 -10.96 2.76
C ASP A 245 -20.40 -10.63 1.88
N GLY A 246 -21.49 -11.39 2.08
CA GLY A 246 -22.76 -11.19 1.38
C GLY A 246 -23.46 -9.86 1.68
N GLN A 247 -23.06 -9.15 2.75
CA GLN A 247 -23.56 -7.84 3.14
C GLN A 247 -22.59 -6.70 2.78
N PHE A 248 -21.58 -7.01 1.94
CA PHE A 248 -20.53 -6.11 1.46
C PHE A 248 -19.60 -5.56 2.55
N ASN A 249 -19.50 -6.23 3.70
CA ASN A 249 -18.51 -5.90 4.73
C ASN A 249 -17.15 -6.46 4.33
N GLU A 250 -16.09 -5.68 4.53
CA GLU A 250 -14.72 -6.17 4.41
C GLU A 250 -14.39 -7.24 5.48
N ILE A 251 -14.01 -8.43 5.01
CA ILE A 251 -13.45 -9.52 5.84
C ILE A 251 -11.93 -9.35 5.97
N GLN A 252 -11.26 -9.08 4.85
CA GLN A 252 -9.80 -8.93 4.80
C GLN A 252 -9.37 -8.02 3.63
N ARG A 253 -8.27 -7.30 3.84
CA ARG A 253 -7.65 -6.42 2.84
C ARG A 253 -6.25 -6.86 2.46
N MET A 254 -5.92 -6.73 1.18
CA MET A 254 -4.54 -6.61 0.74
C MET A 254 -3.95 -5.23 1.12
N ARG A 255 -2.96 -5.19 2.03
CA ARG A 255 -2.21 -3.97 2.40
C ARG A 255 -0.93 -3.79 1.58
N SER A 256 -0.98 -4.23 0.34
CA SER A 256 0.05 -4.08 -0.68
C SER A 256 -0.66 -3.79 -1.99
N VAL A 257 0.10 -3.50 -3.03
CA VAL A 257 -0.44 -3.15 -4.34
C VAL A 257 0.13 -4.06 -5.41
N LEU A 258 -0.63 -4.23 -6.47
CA LEU A 258 -0.21 -4.94 -7.67
C LEU A 258 -0.68 -4.19 -8.91
N GLN A 259 -0.07 -4.51 -10.03
CA GLN A 259 -0.38 -3.94 -11.34
C GLN A 259 -0.44 -5.07 -12.37
N LEU A 260 -1.08 -4.77 -13.50
CA LEU A 260 -1.11 -5.62 -14.69
C LEU A 260 -0.63 -4.82 -15.89
N GLN A 261 0.07 -5.49 -16.80
CA GLN A 261 0.17 -5.08 -18.19
C GLN A 261 -1.10 -5.46 -18.95
N PRO A 262 -1.44 -4.76 -20.06
CA PRO A 262 -2.58 -5.14 -20.87
C PRO A 262 -2.39 -6.57 -21.43
N GLY A 263 -3.41 -7.43 -21.28
CA GLY A 263 -3.37 -8.85 -21.65
C GLY A 263 -2.67 -9.77 -20.64
N GLU A 264 -2.05 -9.23 -19.59
CA GLU A 264 -1.40 -10.04 -18.56
C GLU A 264 -2.43 -10.89 -17.81
N LYS A 265 -2.11 -12.17 -17.60
CA LYS A 265 -2.86 -13.08 -16.74
C LYS A 265 -2.04 -13.37 -15.49
N ARG A 266 -2.59 -13.08 -14.33
CA ARG A 266 -1.90 -13.26 -13.05
C ARG A 266 -2.75 -14.05 -12.06
N GLY A 267 -2.14 -15.03 -11.41
CA GLY A 267 -2.79 -15.90 -10.44
C GLY A 267 -2.26 -15.73 -9.02
N CYS A 268 -3.11 -15.99 -8.02
CA CYS A 268 -2.71 -16.27 -6.65
C CYS A 268 -3.44 -17.51 -6.12
N ILE A 269 -2.84 -18.20 -5.15
CA ILE A 269 -3.44 -19.38 -4.54
C ILE A 269 -4.58 -18.92 -3.64
N GLY A 270 -4.30 -17.95 -2.78
CA GLY A 270 -5.22 -17.52 -1.73
C GLY A 270 -5.15 -16.05 -1.36
N CYS A 271 -5.79 -15.72 -0.23
CA CYS A 271 -5.75 -14.38 0.33
C CYS A 271 -4.60 -14.28 1.35
N HIS A 272 -3.40 -13.96 0.83
CA HIS A 272 -2.20 -13.71 1.62
C HIS A 272 -1.69 -15.01 2.30
N GLU A 273 -1.67 -16.08 1.49
CA GLU A 273 -0.99 -17.35 1.66
C GLU A 273 0.54 -17.19 1.81
N ASP A 274 1.24 -18.26 2.19
CA ASP A 274 2.69 -18.26 2.17
C ASP A 274 3.19 -18.15 0.72
N ARG A 275 4.20 -17.31 0.49
CA ARG A 275 4.79 -17.09 -0.84
C ARG A 275 5.54 -18.31 -1.37
N THR A 276 5.92 -19.25 -0.52
CA THR A 276 6.54 -20.52 -0.92
C THR A 276 5.54 -21.66 -1.04
N LEU A 277 4.27 -21.41 -0.74
CA LEU A 277 3.22 -22.41 -0.90
C LEU A 277 3.07 -22.73 -2.38
N ALA A 278 3.17 -24.01 -2.72
CA ALA A 278 2.78 -24.48 -4.05
C ALA A 278 1.24 -24.59 -4.10
N PRO A 279 0.60 -24.30 -5.25
CA PRO A 279 -0.83 -24.51 -5.39
C PRO A 279 -1.20 -25.98 -5.10
N GLY A 280 -2.26 -26.21 -4.35
CA GLY A 280 -2.79 -27.55 -4.13
C GLY A 280 -3.18 -28.23 -5.45
N THR A 281 -2.88 -29.51 -5.60
CA THR A 281 -2.98 -30.25 -6.88
C THR A 281 -4.38 -30.80 -7.20
N SER A 282 -5.37 -30.63 -6.32
CA SER A 282 -6.51 -31.56 -6.31
C SER A 282 -7.76 -31.14 -7.09
N ARG A 283 -7.93 -29.88 -7.53
CA ARG A 283 -9.09 -29.47 -8.36
C ARG A 283 -8.84 -28.20 -9.17
N ARG A 284 -9.31 -28.18 -10.43
CA ARG A 284 -9.39 -26.95 -11.21
C ARG A 284 -10.42 -26.00 -10.56
N PRO A 285 -10.07 -24.74 -10.27
CA PRO A 285 -11.01 -23.78 -9.69
C PRO A 285 -12.26 -23.60 -10.56
N LEU A 286 -13.46 -23.59 -9.96
CA LEU A 286 -14.73 -23.43 -10.67
C LEU A 286 -14.78 -22.15 -11.50
N ALA A 287 -14.15 -21.07 -11.02
CA ALA A 287 -14.09 -19.81 -11.74
C ALA A 287 -13.29 -19.89 -13.06
N MET A 288 -12.41 -20.89 -13.22
CA MET A 288 -11.71 -21.13 -14.50
C MET A 288 -12.58 -21.85 -15.54
N LEU A 289 -13.70 -22.46 -15.13
CA LEU A 289 -14.63 -23.13 -16.05
C LEU A 289 -15.54 -22.14 -16.80
N ARG A 290 -15.38 -20.84 -16.52
CA ARG A 290 -16.15 -19.75 -17.10
C ARG A 290 -15.20 -18.68 -17.59
N GLU A 291 -15.69 -17.84 -18.50
CA GLU A 291 -14.95 -16.65 -18.94
C GLU A 291 -14.68 -15.70 -17.77
N ALA A 292 -13.57 -14.96 -17.88
CA ALA A 292 -13.21 -13.96 -16.89
C ALA A 292 -14.29 -12.88 -16.81
N GLN A 293 -14.79 -12.64 -15.60
CA GLN A 293 -15.91 -11.74 -15.41
C GLN A 293 -15.49 -10.27 -15.42
N LYS A 294 -16.32 -9.41 -16.02
CA LYS A 294 -16.20 -7.96 -15.88
C LYS A 294 -16.62 -7.54 -14.48
N LEU A 295 -15.98 -6.50 -13.95
CA LEU A 295 -16.32 -5.97 -12.63
C LEU A 295 -17.70 -5.32 -12.64
N ASP A 296 -18.52 -5.60 -11.63
CA ASP A 296 -19.75 -4.85 -11.36
C ASP A 296 -19.39 -3.52 -10.67
N PRO A 297 -19.60 -2.36 -11.32
CA PRO A 297 -19.20 -1.07 -10.78
C PRO A 297 -20.02 -0.71 -9.53
N PRO A 298 -19.47 0.08 -8.60
CA PRO A 298 -20.24 0.50 -7.44
C PRO A 298 -21.38 1.47 -7.84
N PRO A 299 -22.45 1.60 -7.04
CA PRO A 299 -23.60 2.48 -7.34
C PRO A 299 -23.30 3.99 -7.45
N TRP A 300 -22.06 4.42 -7.17
CA TRP A 300 -21.58 5.79 -7.32
C TRP A 300 -20.58 5.96 -8.48
N GLY A 301 -20.37 4.91 -9.28
CA GLY A 301 -19.42 4.87 -10.38
C GLY A 301 -18.00 4.48 -9.96
N ALA A 302 -17.28 3.84 -10.88
CA ALA A 302 -15.89 3.39 -10.73
C ALA A 302 -14.89 4.56 -10.84
N VAL A 303 -15.06 5.57 -9.98
CA VAL A 303 -14.30 6.83 -9.96
C VAL A 303 -13.57 7.01 -8.62
N PRO A 304 -12.54 7.88 -8.57
CA PRO A 304 -11.92 8.29 -7.32
C PRO A 304 -12.94 8.72 -6.25
N PHE A 305 -12.79 8.20 -5.04
CA PHE A 305 -13.79 8.28 -3.99
C PHE A 305 -13.75 9.65 -3.30
N SER A 306 -14.88 10.36 -3.32
CA SER A 306 -15.06 11.63 -2.62
C SER A 306 -16.09 11.46 -1.52
N TYR A 307 -15.68 11.66 -0.27
CA TYR A 307 -16.59 11.58 0.88
C TYR A 307 -17.79 12.53 0.74
N GLU A 308 -17.51 13.78 0.32
CA GLU A 308 -18.54 14.80 0.13
C GLU A 308 -19.55 14.45 -0.96
N LYS A 309 -19.14 13.75 -2.03
CA LYS A 309 -20.04 13.35 -3.12
C LYS A 309 -20.72 12.00 -2.87
N VAL A 310 -20.09 11.10 -2.11
CA VAL A 310 -20.55 9.71 -1.98
C VAL A 310 -21.27 9.46 -0.65
N VAL A 311 -20.74 9.97 0.46
CA VAL A 311 -21.22 9.65 1.82
C VAL A 311 -22.06 10.79 2.41
N GLN A 312 -21.58 12.03 2.32
CA GLN A 312 -22.29 13.18 2.89
C GLN A 312 -23.76 13.31 2.42
N PRO A 313 -24.13 12.99 1.17
CA PRO A 313 -25.53 13.05 0.75
C PRO A 313 -26.44 12.09 1.52
N VAL A 314 -25.92 10.94 1.96
CA VAL A 314 -26.67 9.99 2.80
C VAL A 314 -26.99 10.64 4.16
N PHE A 315 -26.00 11.26 4.80
CA PHE A 315 -26.22 11.96 6.07
C PHE A 315 -27.13 13.18 5.92
N ASN A 316 -27.00 13.92 4.83
CA ASN A 316 -27.87 15.05 4.53
C ASN A 316 -29.34 14.63 4.44
N ALA A 317 -29.62 13.50 3.79
CA ALA A 317 -30.97 12.99 3.63
C ALA A 317 -31.54 12.39 4.94
N LYS A 318 -30.70 11.73 5.75
CA LYS A 318 -31.18 10.81 6.80
C LYS A 318 -30.81 11.19 8.22
N CYS A 319 -29.80 12.03 8.43
CA CYS A 319 -29.17 12.19 9.74
C CYS A 319 -29.14 13.63 10.25
N ILE A 320 -28.87 14.63 9.39
CA ILE A 320 -28.55 16.00 9.84
C ILE A 320 -29.70 16.73 10.54
N ARG A 321 -30.95 16.31 10.30
CA ARG A 321 -32.12 16.88 11.00
C ARG A 321 -31.97 16.77 12.52
N CYS A 322 -31.46 15.63 12.99
CA CYS A 322 -31.17 15.39 14.40
C CYS A 322 -29.69 15.70 14.71
N HIS A 323 -28.76 15.24 13.87
CA HIS A 323 -27.31 15.34 14.08
C HIS A 323 -26.69 16.55 13.38
N ASN A 324 -26.88 17.73 13.97
CA ASN A 324 -26.29 19.00 13.50
C ASN A 324 -25.45 19.68 14.59
N ALA A 325 -25.01 20.91 14.34
CA ALA A 325 -24.17 21.70 15.25
C ALA A 325 -24.79 21.90 16.65
N ARG A 326 -26.12 21.81 16.79
CA ARG A 326 -26.83 21.96 18.07
C ARG A 326 -27.09 20.64 18.79
N HIS A 327 -26.63 19.50 18.24
CA HIS A 327 -26.89 18.19 18.84
C HIS A 327 -26.25 18.10 20.23
N LYS A 328 -27.05 17.78 21.27
CA LYS A 328 -26.64 17.79 22.69
C LYS A 328 -25.35 17.03 22.97
N ARG A 329 -25.17 15.85 22.33
CA ARG A 329 -23.97 15.03 22.49
C ARG A 329 -22.80 15.45 21.59
N LYS A 330 -22.87 16.58 20.88
CA LYS A 330 -21.87 17.04 19.89
C LYS A 330 -21.58 16.02 18.79
N ILE A 331 -22.63 15.40 18.24
CA ILE A 331 -22.54 14.52 17.05
C ILE A 331 -23.07 15.35 15.89
N ASN A 332 -22.17 16.07 15.21
CA ASN A 332 -22.51 16.90 14.07
C ASN A 332 -22.21 16.15 12.78
N LEU A 333 -23.23 15.77 12.02
CA LEU A 333 -23.10 15.05 10.75
C LEU A 333 -23.35 15.95 9.53
N THR A 334 -23.31 17.28 9.69
CA THR A 334 -23.43 18.22 8.55
C THR A 334 -22.19 18.22 7.67
N GLY A 335 -22.39 18.55 6.39
CA GLY A 335 -21.32 18.78 5.42
C GLY A 335 -20.67 20.16 5.52
N THR A 336 -20.90 20.90 6.60
CA THR A 336 -20.31 22.24 6.80
C THR A 336 -18.79 22.11 6.89
N LEU A 337 -18.06 22.79 6.00
CA LEU A 337 -16.61 22.81 6.02
C LEU A 337 -16.11 23.73 7.13
N ASP A 338 -15.10 23.28 7.86
CA ASP A 338 -14.35 24.11 8.79
C ASP A 338 -13.22 24.89 8.10
N THR A 339 -12.41 25.59 8.90
CA THR A 339 -11.23 26.34 8.44
C THR A 339 -10.18 25.45 7.77
N ASP A 340 -10.16 24.14 8.06
CA ASP A 340 -9.27 23.17 7.43
C ASP A 340 -9.85 22.59 6.12
N ARG A 341 -11.03 23.05 5.67
CA ARG A 341 -11.76 22.51 4.51
C ARG A 341 -12.30 21.09 4.74
N VAL A 342 -12.51 20.69 6.01
CA VAL A 342 -13.02 19.35 6.34
C VAL A 342 -14.50 19.43 6.74
N PRO A 343 -15.37 18.54 6.21
CA PRO A 343 -16.75 18.44 6.68
C PRO A 343 -16.86 18.10 8.17
N ALA A 344 -17.75 18.78 8.89
CA ALA A 344 -18.01 18.53 10.31
C ALA A 344 -18.37 17.07 10.61
N SER A 345 -19.09 16.41 9.70
CA SER A 345 -19.42 14.99 9.74
C SER A 345 -18.17 14.09 9.74
N TYR A 346 -17.25 14.32 8.81
CA TYR A 346 -16.01 13.55 8.68
C TYR A 346 -15.18 13.69 9.97
N ARG A 347 -15.00 14.93 10.43
CA ARG A 347 -14.27 15.20 11.68
C ARG A 347 -14.93 14.52 12.88
N THR A 348 -16.25 14.58 12.99
CA THR A 348 -17.01 13.91 14.07
C THR A 348 -16.82 12.39 14.03
N LEU A 349 -16.96 11.76 12.87
CA LEU A 349 -16.88 10.30 12.73
C LEU A 349 -15.48 9.79 13.08
N ILE A 350 -14.44 10.48 12.60
CA ILE A 350 -13.05 10.10 12.81
C ILE A 350 -12.60 10.43 14.23
N ALA A 351 -12.70 11.69 14.68
CA ALA A 351 -12.14 12.14 15.95
C ALA A 351 -12.82 11.48 17.16
N ARG A 352 -14.09 11.07 17.03
CA ARG A 352 -14.83 10.39 18.09
C ARG A 352 -14.75 8.86 18.03
N GLY A 353 -14.07 8.29 17.04
CA GLY A 353 -13.99 6.84 16.85
C GLY A 353 -15.36 6.19 16.66
N LEU A 354 -16.24 6.83 15.88
CA LEU A 354 -17.54 6.24 15.52
C LEU A 354 -17.39 5.21 14.39
N VAL A 355 -16.32 5.35 13.60
CA VAL A 355 -15.90 4.36 12.61
C VAL A 355 -14.51 3.85 12.96
N HIS A 356 -14.26 2.59 12.65
CA HIS A 356 -12.98 1.93 12.86
C HIS A 356 -12.29 1.72 11.51
N TYR A 357 -11.00 2.01 11.46
CA TYR A 357 -10.15 1.87 10.27
C TYR A 357 -8.77 1.39 10.70
N PHE A 358 -7.96 0.98 9.75
CA PHE A 358 -6.58 0.56 10.02
C PHE A 358 -5.71 1.81 10.23
N ASN A 359 -4.94 1.86 11.31
CA ASN A 359 -4.05 2.99 11.58
C ASN A 359 -2.93 3.02 10.53
N MET A 360 -2.78 4.14 9.80
CA MET A 360 -1.73 4.36 8.81
C MET A 360 -0.65 5.34 9.30
N ALA A 361 -0.52 5.53 10.61
CA ALA A 361 0.59 6.29 11.18
C ALA A 361 1.93 5.60 10.94
N TYR A 362 3.01 6.38 10.95
CA TYR A 362 4.37 5.88 10.83
C TYR A 362 4.79 5.00 12.02
N GLY A 363 5.73 4.08 11.78
CA GLY A 363 6.31 3.23 12.82
C GLY A 363 5.41 2.08 13.29
N LEU A 364 4.29 1.84 12.63
CA LEU A 364 3.41 0.71 12.95
C LEU A 364 3.99 -0.63 12.47
N PRO A 365 3.81 -1.72 13.22
CA PRO A 365 4.24 -3.05 12.79
C PRO A 365 3.64 -3.43 11.44
N HIS A 366 4.45 -4.03 10.58
CA HIS A 366 4.04 -4.47 9.25
C HIS A 366 3.45 -5.90 9.25
N THR A 367 2.96 -6.35 10.41
CA THR A 367 2.33 -7.67 10.52
C THR A 367 0.99 -7.71 9.78
N LYS A 368 0.68 -8.88 9.23
CA LYS A 368 -0.61 -9.15 8.62
C LYS A 368 -1.71 -8.96 9.68
N ALA A 369 -2.65 -8.07 9.40
CA ALA A 369 -3.84 -7.93 10.24
C ALA A 369 -4.69 -9.20 10.12
N LYS A 370 -5.16 -9.72 11.27
CA LYS A 370 -6.09 -10.85 11.26
C LYS A 370 -7.41 -10.41 10.60
N PRO A 371 -8.11 -11.28 9.86
CA PRO A 371 -9.42 -10.95 9.31
C PRO A 371 -10.38 -10.44 10.38
N LEU A 372 -11.35 -9.62 9.97
CA LEU A 372 -12.41 -9.10 10.83
C LEU A 372 -11.92 -8.28 12.05
N THR A 373 -10.73 -7.69 12.02
CA THR A 373 -10.17 -6.91 13.15
C THR A 373 -10.27 -5.40 13.01
N PHE A 374 -10.72 -4.88 11.86
CA PHE A 374 -10.88 -3.44 11.60
C PHE A 374 -11.99 -3.19 10.56
N GLY A 375 -12.22 -1.93 10.20
CA GLY A 375 -13.15 -1.56 9.13
C GLY A 375 -14.62 -1.57 9.57
N THR A 376 -15.50 -1.87 8.62
CA THR A 376 -16.96 -1.86 8.81
C THR A 376 -17.39 -2.72 10.00
N VAL A 377 -16.85 -3.93 10.14
CA VAL A 377 -17.24 -4.91 11.19
C VAL A 377 -16.84 -4.50 12.60
N LYS A 378 -15.98 -3.49 12.78
CA LYS A 378 -15.61 -2.91 14.08
C LYS A 378 -16.13 -1.50 14.30
N SER A 379 -16.90 -0.96 13.34
CA SER A 379 -17.38 0.41 13.38
C SER A 379 -18.67 0.54 14.20
N LYS A 380 -18.65 1.36 15.27
CA LYS A 380 -19.82 1.63 16.13
C LYS A 380 -21.00 2.20 15.34
N LEU A 381 -20.74 3.06 14.35
CA LEU A 381 -21.75 3.61 13.46
C LEU A 381 -22.53 2.49 12.76
N ILE A 382 -21.83 1.49 12.23
CA ILE A 382 -22.45 0.40 11.48
C ILE A 382 -23.32 -0.46 12.40
N ALA A 383 -22.83 -0.80 13.59
CA ALA A 383 -23.62 -1.51 14.60
C ALA A 383 -24.93 -0.77 14.95
N VAL A 384 -24.88 0.56 15.11
CA VAL A 384 -26.08 1.38 15.37
C VAL A 384 -27.03 1.39 14.17
N LEU A 385 -26.51 1.48 12.95
CA LEU A 385 -27.35 1.50 11.74
C LEU A 385 -28.01 0.15 11.47
N GLU A 386 -27.31 -0.96 11.75
CA GLU A 386 -27.83 -2.32 11.59
C GLU A 386 -28.84 -2.70 12.68
N ALA A 387 -28.65 -2.23 13.92
CA ALA A 387 -29.64 -2.36 14.98
C ALA A 387 -30.90 -1.49 14.76
N GLY A 388 -30.80 -0.51 13.86
CA GLY A 388 -31.84 0.49 13.60
C GLY A 388 -31.73 1.71 14.53
N HIS A 389 -32.07 2.88 14.00
CA HIS A 389 -31.98 4.14 14.74
C HIS A 389 -33.15 5.07 14.42
N ASN A 390 -34.06 5.27 15.39
CA ASN A 390 -35.18 6.23 15.30
C ASN A 390 -36.00 6.11 14.01
N LYS A 391 -36.32 4.87 13.59
CA LYS A 391 -37.09 4.55 12.37
C LYS A 391 -36.42 4.99 11.04
N VAL A 392 -35.18 5.46 11.07
CA VAL A 392 -34.42 5.75 9.85
C VAL A 392 -34.10 4.44 9.15
N LYS A 393 -34.49 4.33 7.88
CA LYS A 393 -34.14 3.21 6.99
C LYS A 393 -33.22 3.70 5.88
N LEU A 394 -32.06 3.03 5.76
CA LEU A 394 -31.14 3.18 4.65
C LEU A 394 -31.47 2.14 3.59
N THR A 395 -31.46 2.55 2.33
CA THR A 395 -31.44 1.62 1.21
C THR A 395 -30.12 0.83 1.18
N PRO A 396 -30.07 -0.34 0.54
CA PRO A 396 -28.82 -1.09 0.37
C PRO A 396 -27.70 -0.26 -0.26
N GLY A 397 -28.04 0.60 -1.24
CA GLY A 397 -27.08 1.52 -1.88
C GLY A 397 -26.53 2.59 -0.93
N GLU A 398 -27.38 3.16 -0.07
CA GLU A 398 -26.95 4.14 0.95
C GLU A 398 -26.04 3.50 2.00
N MET A 399 -26.36 2.29 2.47
CA MET A 399 -25.51 1.54 3.39
C MET A 399 -24.15 1.20 2.76
N ARG A 400 -24.15 0.72 1.50
CA ARG A 400 -22.91 0.41 0.76
C ARG A 400 -21.96 1.59 0.62
N ARG A 401 -22.48 2.82 0.48
CA ARG A 401 -21.65 4.05 0.43
C ARG A 401 -20.86 4.27 1.71
N ILE A 402 -21.53 4.09 2.86
CA ILE A 402 -20.90 4.26 4.18
C ILE A 402 -19.91 3.12 4.44
N LYS A 403 -20.32 1.86 4.24
CA LYS A 403 -19.47 0.67 4.44
C LYS A 403 -18.22 0.74 3.56
N CYS A 404 -18.38 1.02 2.27
CA CYS A 404 -17.24 1.12 1.36
C CYS A 404 -16.30 2.29 1.74
N TRP A 405 -16.81 3.45 2.16
CA TRP A 405 -15.93 4.52 2.63
C TRP A 405 -15.08 4.10 3.84
N ILE A 406 -15.68 3.43 4.82
CA ILE A 406 -14.95 2.89 5.98
C ILE A 406 -13.91 1.88 5.52
N ASP A 407 -14.32 0.94 4.67
CA ASP A 407 -13.44 -0.09 4.12
C ASP A 407 -12.43 0.49 3.12
N LEU A 408 -12.54 1.71 2.60
CA LEU A 408 -11.44 2.36 1.87
C LEU A 408 -10.44 3.01 2.84
N ASN A 409 -10.56 2.77 4.15
CA ASN A 409 -9.81 3.44 5.22
C ASN A 409 -10.12 4.93 5.37
N CYS A 410 -11.38 5.30 5.09
CA CYS A 410 -11.91 6.65 5.23
C CYS A 410 -11.18 7.74 4.40
N PRO A 411 -11.06 7.61 3.06
CA PRO A 411 -10.54 8.71 2.25
C PRO A 411 -11.48 9.93 2.33
N LEU A 412 -10.92 11.14 2.35
CA LEU A 412 -11.71 12.38 2.31
C LEU A 412 -11.89 12.88 0.87
N TRP A 413 -10.79 13.17 0.18
CA TRP A 413 -10.78 13.74 -1.16
C TRP A 413 -10.43 12.69 -2.24
N PRO A 414 -10.93 12.89 -3.47
CA PRO A 414 -10.70 11.97 -4.59
C PRO A 414 -9.34 12.19 -5.29
N ASP A 415 -8.56 13.17 -4.85
CA ASP A 415 -7.42 13.72 -5.59
C ASP A 415 -6.36 14.29 -4.65
N TYR A 416 -5.22 14.66 -5.24
CA TYR A 416 -4.09 15.28 -4.58
C TYR A 416 -4.00 16.77 -4.96
N ILE A 417 -4.99 17.53 -4.53
CA ILE A 417 -4.97 19.00 -4.57
C ILE A 417 -4.49 19.51 -3.21
N PHE A 418 -3.54 20.44 -3.22
CA PHE A 418 -3.05 21.09 -2.01
C PHE A 418 -4.22 21.68 -1.21
N ARG A 419 -4.32 21.35 0.08
CA ARG A 419 -5.48 21.68 0.91
C ARG A 419 -5.86 23.15 0.90
N GLY A 420 -4.88 24.06 0.91
CA GLY A 420 -5.11 25.51 0.87
C GLY A 420 -5.82 26.00 -0.39
N ASP A 421 -5.64 25.28 -1.50
CA ASP A 421 -6.22 25.60 -2.81
C ASP A 421 -7.63 24.99 -2.96
N ARG A 422 -8.09 24.20 -1.97
CA ARG A 422 -9.43 23.63 -1.99
C ARG A 422 -10.50 24.68 -1.63
N PRO A 423 -11.70 24.60 -2.26
CA PRO A 423 -12.78 25.54 -1.99
C PRO A 423 -13.14 25.66 -0.50
N ALA A 424 -13.43 26.88 -0.07
CA ALA A 424 -13.85 27.19 1.30
C ALA A 424 -15.27 26.74 1.65
N GLN A 425 -16.08 26.47 0.64
CA GLN A 425 -17.45 26.02 0.77
C GLN A 425 -17.61 24.72 -0.02
N SER A 426 -18.43 23.80 0.49
CA SER A 426 -18.77 22.58 -0.25
C SER A 426 -19.35 22.99 -1.59
N GLN A 427 -18.87 22.41 -2.70
CA GLN A 427 -19.57 22.55 -3.97
C GLN A 427 -20.98 21.97 -3.79
N LYS A 428 -21.99 22.84 -3.66
CA LYS A 428 -23.38 22.42 -3.76
C LYS A 428 -23.55 21.93 -5.20
N LEU A 429 -23.53 20.62 -5.40
CA LEU A 429 -23.97 20.02 -6.65
C LEU A 429 -25.47 20.32 -6.74
N THR A 430 -25.80 21.44 -7.36
CA THR A 430 -27.14 21.73 -7.83
C THR A 430 -27.51 20.59 -8.76
N ARG A 431 -28.47 19.76 -8.35
CA ARG A 431 -29.27 19.02 -9.33
C ARG A 431 -29.84 20.08 -10.25
N LYS A 432 -29.36 20.14 -11.50
CA LYS A 432 -30.18 20.77 -12.55
C LYS A 432 -31.50 20.00 -12.57
N PRO A 433 -32.64 20.71 -12.63
CA PRO A 433 -33.98 20.11 -12.60
C PRO A 433 -34.18 19.09 -13.71
#